data_AF-A0A5E7QG25-F1
#
_entry.id   AF-A0A5E7QG25-F1
#
_cell.length_a   1.000
_cell.length_b   1.000
_cell.length_c   1.000
_cell.angle_alpha   90.00
_cell.angle_beta   90.00
_cell.angle_gamma   90.00
#
_symmetry.space_group_name_H-M   'P 1'
#
loop_
_entity.id
_entity.type
_entity.pdbx_description
1 polymer ?
#
loop_
_entity_poly.entity_id
_entity_poly.type
_entity_poly.pdbx_seq_one_letter_code
_entity_poly.pdbx_strand_id
1 'polypeptide(L)'
;MKDYFILAKKDIPSDSPHDSDWPKFIAYSYEHKCLLFSAGKGHGLSGFELPEAEAFAPDWTPLFIELNALWILDFLKKSNFPTLNDFIKALDKANIPISKFRA
;
A
#
# COMPACT_ATOMS: atom_id res chain seq x y z
N MET A 1 10.36 -14.26 -2.01
CA MET A 1 10.51 -12.84 -1.63
C MET A 1 9.64 -12.05 -2.57
N LYS A 2 8.82 -11.15 -2.03
CA LYS A 2 7.94 -10.30 -2.82
C LYS A 2 8.48 -8.88 -2.78
N ASP A 3 8.50 -8.24 -3.93
CA ASP A 3 8.85 -6.83 -4.05
C ASP A 3 7.57 -5.99 -3.86
N TYR A 4 7.60 -5.01 -2.95
CA TYR A 4 6.49 -4.12 -2.67
C TYR A 4 6.87 -2.65 -2.89
N PHE A 5 5.92 -1.89 -3.40
CA PHE A 5 5.97 -0.44 -3.55
C PHE A 5 5.03 0.21 -2.54
N ILE A 6 5.55 1.04 -1.63
CA ILE A 6 4.72 1.77 -0.68
C ILE A 6 3.92 2.82 -1.45
N LEU A 7 2.59 2.73 -1.37
CA LEU A 7 1.66 3.62 -2.07
C LEU A 7 1.14 4.71 -1.14
N ALA A 8 0.81 4.36 0.10
CA ALA A 8 0.34 5.30 1.11
C ALA A 8 0.97 4.98 2.47
N LYS A 9 1.22 6.00 3.27
CA LYS A 9 1.76 5.89 4.62
C LYS A 9 1.13 6.96 5.50
N LYS A 10 0.72 6.59 6.71
CA LYS A 10 0.32 7.53 7.76
C LYS A 10 1.60 8.23 8.24
N ASP A 11 1.63 9.56 8.16
CA ASP A 11 2.67 10.35 8.80
C ASP A 11 2.50 10.21 10.31
N ILE A 12 3.37 9.43 10.93
CA ILE A 12 3.36 9.24 12.37
C ILE A 12 4.51 10.09 12.92
N PRO A 13 4.21 11.11 13.74
CA PRO A 13 5.24 11.92 14.35
C PRO A 13 6.19 11.02 15.17
N SER A 14 7.49 11.30 15.11
CA SER A 14 8.53 10.47 15.71
C SER A 14 8.37 10.25 17.23
N ASP A 15 7.61 11.11 17.90
CA ASP A 15 7.33 11.08 19.34
C ASP A 15 6.31 10.01 19.79
N SER A 16 5.69 9.27 18.86
CA SER A 16 4.71 8.21 19.19
C SER A 16 5.14 6.82 18.71
N PRO A 17 6.19 6.21 19.28
CA PRO A 17 6.64 4.86 18.91
C PRO A 17 5.63 3.75 19.27
N HIS A 18 4.69 4.03 20.18
CA HIS A 18 3.64 3.10 20.63
C HIS A 18 2.27 3.38 20.03
N ASP A 19 2.21 4.03 18.87
CA ASP A 19 0.94 4.24 18.17
C ASP A 19 0.35 2.88 17.75
N SER A 20 -0.81 2.56 18.32
CA SER A 20 -1.58 1.34 18.09
C SER A 20 -2.47 1.42 16.85
N ASP A 21 -2.56 2.58 16.19
CA ASP A 21 -3.35 2.70 14.96
C ASP A 21 -2.71 1.89 13.84
N TRP A 22 -3.53 0.98 13.30
CA TRP A 22 -3.21 0.11 12.19
C TRP A 22 -4.19 0.39 11.05
N PRO A 23 -3.74 0.51 9.79
CA PRO A 23 -2.38 0.31 9.28
C PRO A 23 -1.56 1.59 9.26
N LYS A 24 -0.23 1.46 9.30
CA LYS A 24 0.71 2.58 9.15
C LYS A 24 1.10 2.83 7.69
N PHE A 25 1.06 1.81 6.84
CA PHE A 25 1.23 1.98 5.39
C PHE A 25 0.51 0.90 4.59
N ILE A 26 0.24 1.23 3.32
CA ILE A 26 -0.23 0.33 2.26
C ILE A 26 0.87 0.24 1.23
N ALA A 27 1.26 -0.98 0.89
CA ALA A 27 2.17 -1.26 -0.20
C ALA A 27 1.52 -2.21 -1.21
N TYR A 28 2.02 -2.22 -2.44
CA TYR A 28 1.50 -3.05 -3.51
C TYR A 28 2.61 -3.83 -4.21
N SER A 29 2.38 -5.12 -4.44
CA SER A 29 3.25 -5.97 -5.24
C SER A 29 2.68 -6.13 -6.63
N TYR A 30 3.37 -5.56 -7.62
CA TYR A 30 2.96 -5.64 -9.03
C TYR A 30 2.99 -7.09 -9.55
N GLU A 31 4.03 -7.86 -9.21
CA GLU A 31 4.19 -9.23 -9.71
C GLU A 31 3.16 -10.19 -9.11
N HIS A 32 2.78 -9.96 -7.85
CA HIS A 32 1.88 -10.84 -7.10
C HIS A 32 0.43 -10.34 -7.03
N LYS A 33 0.15 -9.13 -7.53
CA LYS A 33 -1.18 -8.49 -7.52
C LYS A 33 -1.82 -8.53 -6.13
N CYS A 34 -1.07 -8.11 -5.13
CA CYS A 34 -1.53 -8.05 -3.75
C CYS A 34 -1.09 -6.76 -3.07
N LEU A 35 -1.92 -6.31 -2.14
CA LEU A 35 -1.64 -5.22 -1.23
C LEU A 35 -1.10 -5.78 0.09
N LEU A 36 -0.19 -5.04 0.71
CA LEU A 36 0.33 -5.32 2.02
C LEU A 36 0.02 -4.13 2.94
N PHE A 37 -0.77 -4.40 3.96
CA PHE A 37 -1.08 -3.48 5.04
C PHE A 37 -0.16 -3.79 6.22
N SER A 38 0.49 -2.79 6.81
CA SER A 38 1.46 -3.05 7.88
C SER A 38 1.38 -2.06 9.03
N ALA A 39 1.60 -2.58 10.24
CA ALA A 39 1.65 -1.86 11.52
C ALA A 39 2.90 -0.98 11.71
N GLY A 40 3.79 -0.85 10.70
CA GLY A 40 5.07 -0.13 10.78
C GLY A 40 6.16 -0.83 11.63
N LYS A 41 7.25 -0.11 11.95
CA LYS A 41 8.50 -0.62 12.58
C LYS A 41 8.37 -1.00 14.08
N GLY A 42 7.23 -1.49 14.53
CA GLY A 42 7.11 -2.17 15.82
C GLY A 42 7.64 -3.61 15.70
N HIS A 43 8.09 -4.21 16.81
CA HIS A 43 8.79 -5.51 16.90
C HIS A 43 7.95 -6.76 16.53
N GLY A 44 7.00 -6.63 15.62
CA GLY A 44 6.26 -7.73 15.00
C GLY A 44 5.80 -7.30 13.61
N LEU A 45 6.21 -8.02 12.58
CA LEU A 45 5.66 -7.92 11.22
C LEU A 45 4.22 -8.47 11.22
N SER A 46 3.31 -7.81 11.93
CA SER A 46 1.88 -8.04 11.82
C SER A 46 1.37 -7.24 10.63
N GLY A 47 1.69 -7.76 9.45
CA GLY A 47 1.15 -7.28 8.18
C GLY A 47 0.08 -8.24 7.68
N PHE A 48 -0.90 -7.69 6.97
CA PHE A 48 -1.92 -8.48 6.29
C PHE A 48 -1.76 -8.28 4.79
N GLU A 49 -1.72 -9.39 4.05
CA GLU A 49 -1.74 -9.37 2.60
C GLU A 49 -3.17 -9.55 2.09
N LEU A 50 -3.57 -8.67 1.18
CA LEU A 50 -4.87 -8.69 0.53
C LEU A 50 -4.68 -8.84 -0.98
N PRO A 51 -5.28 -9.85 -1.62
CA PRO A 51 -5.30 -9.92 -3.08
C PRO A 51 -5.96 -8.68 -3.68
N GLU A 52 -5.43 -8.17 -4.80
CA GLU A 52 -5.99 -7.00 -5.50
C GLU A 52 -7.49 -7.18 -5.82
N ALA A 53 -7.89 -8.39 -6.20
CA ALA A 53 -9.28 -8.72 -6.48
C ALA A 53 -10.21 -8.51 -5.28
N GLU A 54 -9.71 -8.73 -4.06
CA GLU A 54 -10.48 -8.58 -2.82
C GLU A 54 -10.44 -7.13 -2.30
N ALA A 55 -9.44 -6.34 -2.69
CA ALA A 55 -9.29 -4.95 -2.25
C ALA A 55 -10.46 -4.03 -2.61
N PHE A 56 -11.26 -4.42 -3.60
CA PHE A 56 -12.46 -3.70 -4.02
C PHE A 56 -13.71 -4.07 -3.19
N ALA A 57 -13.62 -5.05 -2.29
CA ALA A 57 -14.75 -5.41 -1.45
C ALA A 57 -15.07 -4.27 -0.46
N PRO A 58 -16.36 -4.04 -0.15
CA PRO A 58 -16.77 -2.98 0.78
C PRO A 58 -16.09 -3.08 2.15
N ASP A 59 -15.77 -4.30 2.59
CA ASP A 59 -15.13 -4.59 3.88
C ASP A 59 -13.76 -3.90 4.04
N TRP A 60 -13.05 -3.66 2.93
CA TRP A 60 -11.72 -3.02 2.95
C TRP A 60 -11.76 -1.51 2.75
N THR A 61 -12.89 -0.97 2.29
CA THR A 61 -13.05 0.47 2.01
C THR A 61 -12.73 1.36 3.22
N PRO A 62 -13.14 1.03 4.47
CA PRO A 62 -12.81 1.84 5.65
C PRO A 62 -11.30 2.04 5.86
N LEU A 63 -10.48 1.00 5.59
CA LEU A 63 -9.03 1.08 5.74
C LEU A 63 -8.38 2.04 4.74
N PHE A 64 -8.88 2.08 3.50
CA PHE A 64 -8.42 3.05 2.51
C PHE A 64 -8.87 4.47 2.85
N ILE A 65 -10.04 4.66 3.45
CA ILE A 65 -10.51 5.97 3.91
C ILE A 65 -9.61 6.50 5.03
N GLU A 66 -9.32 5.66 6.03
CA GLU A 66 -8.50 6.04 7.18
C GLU A 66 -7.11 6.55 6.76
N LEU A 67 -6.54 5.93 5.73
CA LEU A 67 -5.24 6.29 5.18
C LEU A 67 -5.29 7.34 4.07
N ASN A 68 -6.46 7.95 3.81
CA ASN A 68 -6.68 8.87 2.70
C ASN A 68 -6.17 8.32 1.35
N ALA A 69 -6.41 7.03 1.14
CA ALA A 69 -5.78 6.19 0.13
C ALA A 69 -6.79 5.56 -0.84
N LEU A 70 -8.04 6.05 -0.88
CA LEU A 70 -9.05 5.59 -1.84
C LEU A 70 -8.57 5.68 -3.30
N TRP A 71 -7.71 6.65 -3.59
CA TRP A 71 -7.10 6.80 -4.91
C TRP A 71 -6.31 5.56 -5.36
N ILE A 72 -5.84 4.70 -4.44
CA ILE A 72 -5.16 3.44 -4.76
C ILE A 72 -6.12 2.52 -5.51
N LEU A 73 -7.38 2.42 -5.07
CA LEU A 73 -8.39 1.59 -5.71
C LEU A 73 -8.70 2.12 -7.12
N ASP A 74 -8.81 3.44 -7.28
CA ASP A 74 -8.98 4.07 -8.59
C ASP A 74 -7.76 3.85 -9.51
N PHE A 75 -6.55 3.93 -8.94
CA PHE A 75 -5.29 3.73 -9.64
C PHE A 75 -5.17 2.29 -10.15
N LEU A 76 -5.49 1.30 -9.32
CA LEU A 76 -5.47 -0.11 -9.70
C LEU A 76 -6.58 -0.44 -10.72
N LYS A 77 -7.79 0.10 -10.56
CA LYS A 77 -8.90 -0.09 -11.53
C LYS A 77 -8.60 0.46 -12.92
N LYS A 78 -7.98 1.63 -12.99
CA LYS A 78 -7.75 2.34 -14.25
C LYS A 78 -6.62 1.75 -15.07
N SER A 79 -5.85 0.83 -14.51
CA SER A 79 -4.52 0.57 -15.02
C SER A 79 -4.27 -0.90 -15.29
N ASN A 80 -4.42 -1.26 -16.56
CA ASN A 80 -3.80 -2.47 -17.08
C ASN A 80 -2.34 -2.14 -17.41
N PHE A 81 -1.47 -2.08 -16.39
CA PHE A 81 -0.04 -1.84 -16.58
C PHE A 81 0.61 -3.09 -17.19
N PRO A 82 1.03 -3.07 -18.46
CA PRO A 82 1.54 -4.29 -19.12
C PRO A 82 2.95 -4.65 -18.65
N THR A 83 3.69 -3.70 -18.07
CA THR A 83 5.01 -3.96 -17.48
C THR A 83 5.18 -3.26 -16.13
N LEU A 84 6.14 -3.75 -15.34
CA LEU A 84 6.56 -3.09 -14.10
C LEU A 84 7.02 -1.65 -14.35
N ASN A 85 7.70 -1.39 -15.48
CA ASN A 85 8.15 -0.05 -15.83
C ASN A 85 6.98 0.91 -16.08
N ASP A 86 5.89 0.44 -16.68
CA ASP A 86 4.70 1.26 -16.90
C ASP A 86 3.99 1.57 -15.58
N PHE A 87 3.94 0.60 -14.66
CA PHE A 87 3.46 0.81 -13.30
C PHE A 87 4.29 1.87 -12.56
N ILE A 88 5.63 1.75 -12.58
CA ILE A 88 6.55 2.72 -11.95
C ILE A 88 6.36 4.12 -12.55
N LYS A 89 6.27 4.24 -13.88
CA LYS A 89 6.02 5.52 -14.56
C LYS A 89 4.68 6.14 -14.16
N ALA A 90 3.66 5.32 -13.91
CA ALA A 90 2.36 5.83 -13.49
C ALA A 90 2.37 6.31 -12.04
N LEU A 91 3.12 5.66 -11.15
CA LEU A 91 3.35 6.15 -9.79
C LEU A 91 4.07 7.50 -9.79
N ASP A 92 5.12 7.61 -10.60
CA ASP A 92 5.88 8.85 -10.79
C ASP A 92 4.99 10.00 -11.29
N LYS A 93 4.15 9.75 -12.31
CA LYS A 93 3.17 10.71 -12.81
C LYS A 93 2.12 11.13 -11.78
N ALA A 94 1.77 10.23 -10.86
CA ALA A 94 0.85 10.52 -9.76
C ALA A 94 1.54 11.18 -8.55
N ASN A 95 2.84 11.48 -8.66
CA ASN A 95 3.66 12.11 -7.63
C ASN A 95 3.73 11.28 -6.33
N ILE A 96 3.66 9.95 -6.45
CA ILE A 96 3.72 9.01 -5.33
C ILE A 96 5.19 8.64 -5.11
N PRO A 97 5.73 8.81 -3.89
CA PRO A 97 7.11 8.47 -3.60
C PRO A 97 7.38 6.98 -3.79
N ILE A 98 8.32 6.65 -4.66
CA ILE A 98 8.66 5.26 -4.99
C ILE A 98 9.59 4.71 -3.90
N SER A 99 9.00 4.13 -2.86
CA SER A 99 9.74 3.40 -1.83
C SER A 99 9.54 1.91 -2.00
N LYS A 100 10.60 1.22 -2.42
CA LYS A 100 10.61 -0.24 -2.61
C LYS A 100 11.17 -0.94 -1.37
N PHE A 101 10.53 -2.01 -0.93
CA PHE A 101 11.10 -2.92 0.06
C PHE A 101 10.80 -4.38 -0.26
N ARG A 102 11.60 -5.27 0.31
CA ARG A 102 11.43 -6.72 0.21
C ARG A 102 10.86 -7.26 1.51
N ALA A 103 9.82 -8.08 1.39
CA ALA A 103 9.29 -8.90 2.47
C ALA A 103 9.35 -10.39 2.09
#